data_AF-A0A542EGK0-F1
#
_entry.id   AF-A0A542EGK0-F1
#
_cell.length_a   1.000
_cell.length_b   1.000
_cell.length_c   1.000
_cell.angle_alpha   90.00
_cell.angle_beta   90.00
_cell.angle_gamma   90.00
#
_symmetry.space_group_name_H-M   'P 1'
#
loop_
_entity.id
_entity.type
_entity.pdbx_description
1 polymer ?
#
loop_
_entity_poly.entity_id
_entity_poly.type
_entity_poly.pdbx_seq_one_letter_code
_entity_poly.pdbx_strand_id
1 'polypeptide(L)'
;MWRSTVGKNDLVWILGDLHMSGYRRALERMAALPGRKRIVLGNHDAAHPMHRTAGAAFGPFADVFEQVTTAATIRLHGRKVLSSHFPYDGEGRRTGPERFTQWRLKDLGEPLLHGHTHAPDRATRSASGSLQVHVGLDAWGFRLAAETEVLDLMAD
;
A
#
# COMPACT_ATOMS: atom_id res chain seq x y z
N MET A 1 -10.98 -1.45 14.94
CA MET A 1 -9.59 -1.28 14.47
C MET A 1 -9.25 0.19 14.24
N TRP A 2 -9.63 0.84 13.12
CA TRP A 2 -9.09 2.18 12.80
C TRP A 2 -9.30 3.24 13.89
N ARG A 3 -10.54 3.47 14.35
CA ARG A 3 -10.86 4.50 15.36
C ARG A 3 -10.24 4.26 16.73
N SER A 4 -9.80 3.03 17.03
CA SER A 4 -9.13 2.69 18.28
C SER A 4 -7.60 2.78 18.19
N THR A 5 -7.06 3.02 16.99
CA THR A 5 -5.61 2.99 16.72
C THR A 5 -5.09 4.30 16.16
N VAL A 6 -5.86 4.96 15.30
CA VAL A 6 -5.45 6.17 14.57
C VAL A 6 -6.03 7.40 15.25
N GLY A 7 -5.16 8.21 15.83
CA GLY A 7 -5.45 9.55 16.33
C GLY A 7 -5.64 10.57 15.22
N LYS A 8 -6.18 11.75 15.58
CA LYS A 8 -6.48 12.82 14.61
C LYS A 8 -5.26 13.38 13.88
N ASN A 9 -4.08 13.29 14.50
CA ASN A 9 -2.83 13.86 13.99
C ASN A 9 -1.93 12.82 13.30
N ASP A 10 -2.29 11.54 13.39
CA ASP A 10 -1.49 10.46 12.83
C ASP A 10 -1.56 10.50 11.30
N LEU A 11 -0.47 10.13 10.66
CA LEU A 11 -0.41 9.95 9.21
C LEU A 11 -0.51 8.46 8.89
N VAL A 12 -1.49 8.08 8.08
CA VAL A 12 -1.64 6.72 7.58
C VAL A 12 -1.34 6.66 6.09
N TRP A 13 -0.40 5.80 5.73
CA TRP A 13 -0.15 5.40 4.35
C TRP A 13 -0.96 4.15 4.03
N ILE A 14 -1.78 4.23 2.98
CA ILE A 14 -2.62 3.15 2.49
C ILE A 14 -1.99 2.63 1.20
N LEU A 15 -1.57 1.37 1.17
CA LEU A 15 -0.97 0.77 -0.02
C LEU A 15 -2.02 0.01 -0.82
N GLY A 16 -3.02 0.75 -1.28
CA GLY A 16 -3.95 0.36 -2.33
C GLY A 16 -5.14 -0.48 -1.90
N ASP A 17 -5.98 -0.80 -2.89
CA ASP A 17 -7.16 -1.65 -2.79
C ASP A 17 -8.12 -1.25 -1.67
N LEU A 18 -8.50 0.03 -1.66
CA LEU A 18 -9.43 0.58 -0.69
C LEU A 18 -10.81 -0.09 -0.73
N HIS A 19 -11.13 -0.69 -1.88
CA HIS A 19 -12.43 -1.26 -2.15
C HIS A 19 -12.38 -2.34 -3.23
N MET A 20 -13.39 -3.21 -3.25
CA MET A 20 -13.62 -4.16 -4.34
C MET A 20 -14.71 -3.68 -5.31
N SER A 21 -15.65 -2.85 -4.82
CA SER A 21 -16.70 -2.23 -5.63
C SER A 21 -17.21 -0.96 -4.96
N GLY A 22 -17.62 0.03 -5.77
CA GLY A 22 -18.23 1.28 -5.29
C GLY A 22 -17.28 2.23 -4.55
N TYR A 23 -16.24 2.75 -5.21
CA TYR A 23 -15.19 3.56 -4.57
C TYR A 23 -15.74 4.78 -3.81
N ARG A 24 -16.82 5.39 -4.29
CA ARG A 24 -17.43 6.57 -3.65
C ARG A 24 -17.81 6.32 -2.20
N ARG A 25 -18.45 5.17 -1.92
CA ARG A 25 -18.82 4.78 -0.55
C ARG A 25 -17.59 4.48 0.31
N ALA A 26 -16.54 3.93 -0.28
CA ALA A 26 -15.28 3.71 0.43
C ALA A 26 -14.61 5.04 0.79
N LEU A 27 -14.56 6.00 -0.14
CA LEU A 27 -14.05 7.35 0.07
C LEU A 27 -14.84 8.12 1.15
N GLU A 28 -16.17 8.07 1.12
CA GLU A 28 -17.02 8.66 2.17
C GLU A 28 -16.65 8.13 3.57
N ARG A 29 -16.43 6.82 3.68
CA ARG A 29 -15.99 6.19 4.95
C ARG A 29 -14.60 6.67 5.34
N MET A 30 -13.66 6.73 4.40
CA MET A 30 -12.30 7.19 4.67
C MET A 30 -12.25 8.65 5.09
N ALA A 31 -13.07 9.51 4.49
CA ALA A 31 -13.19 10.92 4.87
C ALA A 31 -13.65 11.08 6.33
N ALA A 32 -14.56 10.22 6.80
CA ALA A 32 -15.10 10.26 8.16
C ALA A 32 -14.17 9.63 9.24
N LEU A 33 -13.12 8.91 8.84
CA LEU A 33 -12.17 8.29 9.78
C LEU A 33 -11.10 9.30 10.24
N PRO A 34 -10.61 9.21 11.49
CA PRO A 34 -9.55 10.09 11.99
C PRO A 34 -8.22 9.85 11.24
N GLY A 35 -7.31 10.81 11.38
CA GLY A 35 -5.97 10.76 10.83
C GLY A 35 -5.87 11.40 9.45
N ARG A 36 -4.66 11.86 9.15
CA ARG A 36 -4.20 12.32 7.85
C ARG A 36 -3.90 11.09 6.99
N LYS A 37 -4.20 11.15 5.70
CA LYS A 37 -4.21 9.94 4.85
C LYS A 37 -3.53 10.20 3.52
N ARG A 38 -2.70 9.26 3.11
CA ARG A 38 -2.04 9.22 1.81
C ARG A 38 -2.23 7.84 1.22
N ILE A 39 -2.42 7.76 -0.10
CA ILE A 39 -2.66 6.50 -0.78
C ILE A 39 -1.65 6.29 -1.90
N VAL A 40 -1.09 5.08 -1.92
CA VAL A 40 -0.44 4.48 -3.06
C VAL A 40 -1.46 3.53 -3.69
N LEU A 41 -1.99 3.91 -4.84
CA LEU A 41 -3.13 3.25 -5.49
C LEU A 41 -2.83 1.79 -5.82
N GLY A 42 -3.80 0.92 -5.55
CA GLY A 42 -3.80 -0.49 -5.93
C GLY A 42 -4.58 -0.77 -7.20
N ASN A 43 -4.52 -2.01 -7.69
CA ASN A 43 -5.16 -2.36 -8.95
C ASN A 43 -6.69 -2.28 -8.90
N HIS A 44 -7.29 -2.38 -7.71
CA HIS A 44 -8.74 -2.21 -7.56
C HIS A 44 -9.15 -0.75 -7.42
N ASP A 45 -8.24 0.18 -7.11
CA ASP A 45 -8.60 1.59 -6.94
C ASP A 45 -8.92 2.25 -8.27
N ALA A 46 -10.12 2.83 -8.39
CA ALA A 46 -10.62 3.39 -9.64
C ALA A 46 -9.75 4.52 -10.21
N ALA A 47 -8.98 5.21 -9.37
CA ALA A 47 -8.04 6.26 -9.77
C ALA A 47 -6.69 5.73 -10.28
N HIS A 48 -6.42 4.41 -10.19
CA HIS A 48 -5.18 3.85 -10.70
C HIS A 48 -5.12 3.97 -12.23
N PRO A 49 -4.01 4.43 -12.83
CA PRO A 49 -3.90 4.72 -14.27
C PRO A 49 -4.08 3.50 -15.18
N MET A 50 -4.14 2.30 -14.62
CA MET A 50 -4.54 1.10 -15.37
C MET A 50 -6.00 1.13 -15.82
N HIS A 51 -6.84 1.93 -15.15
CA HIS A 51 -8.25 2.08 -15.50
C HIS A 51 -8.41 3.24 -16.47
N ARG A 52 -9.09 2.99 -17.60
CA ARG A 52 -9.38 4.03 -18.60
C ARG A 52 -10.11 5.25 -18.03
N THR A 53 -10.88 5.06 -16.96
CA THR A 53 -11.66 6.12 -16.29
C THR A 53 -10.92 6.77 -15.11
N ALA A 54 -9.63 6.49 -14.92
CA ALA A 54 -8.84 6.98 -13.79
C ALA A 54 -8.90 8.51 -13.62
N GLY A 55 -8.82 9.25 -14.73
CA GLY A 55 -8.90 10.72 -14.68
C GLY A 55 -10.19 11.25 -14.05
N ALA A 56 -11.34 10.60 -14.31
CA ALA A 56 -12.61 10.97 -13.71
C ALA A 56 -12.73 10.55 -12.23
N ALA A 57 -12.03 9.50 -11.83
CA ALA A 57 -12.00 9.02 -10.45
C ALA A 57 -10.97 9.75 -9.57
N PHE A 58 -9.95 10.39 -10.16
CA PHE A 58 -8.85 11.02 -9.44
C PHE A 58 -9.33 12.13 -8.48
N GLY A 59 -10.19 13.04 -8.95
CA GLY A 59 -10.72 14.15 -8.14
C GLY A 59 -11.31 13.69 -6.80
N PRO A 60 -12.28 12.75 -6.80
CA PRO A 60 -12.80 12.16 -5.56
C PRO A 60 -11.75 11.58 -4.61
N PHE A 61 -10.68 10.95 -5.12
CA PHE A 61 -9.59 10.47 -4.27
C PHE A 61 -8.77 11.63 -3.70
N ALA A 62 -8.46 12.64 -4.51
CA ALA A 62 -7.72 13.83 -4.09
C ALA A 62 -8.48 14.67 -3.04
N ASP A 63 -9.81 14.62 -3.02
CA ASP A 63 -10.63 15.26 -1.98
C ASP A 63 -10.47 14.59 -0.60
N VAL A 64 -10.05 13.32 -0.55
CA VAL A 64 -9.96 12.51 0.69
C VAL A 64 -8.51 12.31 1.15
N PHE A 65 -7.56 12.24 0.23
CA PHE A 65 -6.17 11.93 0.51
C PHE A 65 -5.26 13.12 0.23
N GLU A 66 -4.35 13.43 1.16
CA GLU A 66 -3.34 14.48 1.00
C GLU A 66 -2.38 14.20 -0.17
N GLN A 67 -2.25 12.92 -0.53
CA GLN A 67 -1.42 12.46 -1.62
C GLN A 67 -2.04 11.22 -2.24
N VAL A 68 -2.11 11.21 -3.57
CA VAL A 68 -2.59 10.10 -4.39
C VAL A 68 -1.52 9.79 -5.44
N THR A 69 -0.83 8.67 -5.30
CA THR A 69 0.23 8.25 -6.23
C THR A 69 0.16 6.75 -6.55
N THR A 70 0.91 6.27 -7.53
CA THR A 70 1.07 4.82 -7.79
C THR A 70 2.34 4.24 -7.16
N ALA A 71 3.26 5.11 -6.75
CA ALA A 71 4.42 4.78 -5.94
C ALA A 71 4.79 6.00 -5.09
N ALA A 72 5.53 5.76 -4.01
CA ALA A 72 6.09 6.81 -3.18
C ALA A 72 7.46 6.40 -2.64
N THR A 73 8.27 7.39 -2.28
CA THR A 73 9.40 7.19 -1.39
C THR A 73 9.03 7.81 -0.05
N ILE A 74 9.10 7.01 1.02
CA ILE A 74 8.87 7.48 2.38
C ILE A 74 10.18 7.40 3.18
N ARG A 75 10.26 8.22 4.23
CA ARG A 75 11.34 8.13 5.22
C ARG A 75 10.78 7.56 6.51
N LEU A 76 11.26 6.40 6.91
CA LEU A 76 10.98 5.80 8.22
C LEU A 76 12.28 5.86 9.01
N HIS A 77 12.29 6.59 10.13
CA HIS A 77 13.48 6.77 10.98
C HIS A 77 14.77 7.14 10.21
N GLY A 78 14.65 8.06 9.25
CA GLY A 78 15.75 8.52 8.41
C GLY A 78 16.15 7.57 7.27
N ARG A 79 15.66 6.34 7.25
CA ARG A 79 15.87 5.37 6.17
C ARG A 79 14.90 5.62 5.02
N LYS A 80 15.42 5.61 3.80
CA LYS A 80 14.62 5.65 2.57
C LYS A 80 13.94 4.30 2.37
N VAL A 81 12.64 4.31 2.08
CA VAL A 81 11.84 3.13 1.79
C VAL A 81 10.94 3.42 0.60
N LEU A 82 10.89 2.51 -0.36
CA LEU A 82 9.94 2.62 -1.47
C LEU A 82 8.58 2.08 -1.02
N SER A 83 7.51 2.60 -1.61
CA SER A 83 6.15 2.13 -1.37
C SER A 83 5.45 1.98 -2.70
N SER A 84 4.88 0.80 -2.91
CA SER A 84 4.10 0.41 -4.10
C SER A 84 2.96 -0.45 -3.60
N HIS A 85 1.81 -0.47 -4.27
CA HIS A 85 0.82 -1.48 -3.94
C HIS A 85 1.34 -2.90 -4.25
N PHE A 86 2.02 -3.06 -5.39
CA PHE A 86 2.56 -4.34 -5.83
C PHE A 86 3.95 -4.62 -5.22
N PRO A 87 4.28 -5.89 -4.92
CA PRO A 87 5.65 -6.30 -4.61
C PRO A 87 6.57 -6.14 -5.84
N TYR A 88 7.89 -6.27 -5.66
CA TYR A 88 8.82 -6.47 -6.75
C TYR A 88 8.50 -7.77 -7.50
N ASP A 89 8.44 -8.89 -6.78
CA ASP A 89 8.16 -10.22 -7.32
C ASP A 89 7.50 -11.15 -6.29
N GLY A 90 7.14 -12.37 -6.71
CA GLY A 90 6.72 -13.44 -5.81
C GLY A 90 5.21 -13.60 -5.65
N GLU A 91 4.38 -12.74 -6.24
CA GLU A 91 2.92 -12.91 -6.27
C GLU A 91 2.55 -14.21 -7.02
N GLY A 92 3.21 -14.45 -8.16
CA GLY A 92 2.92 -15.59 -9.03
C GLY A 92 3.18 -16.94 -8.37
N ARG A 93 4.10 -17.01 -7.38
CA ARG A 93 4.42 -18.26 -6.68
C ARG A 93 3.21 -18.92 -6.00
N ARG A 94 2.15 -18.17 -5.70
CA ARG A 94 0.89 -18.72 -5.13
C ARG A 94 -0.22 -18.93 -6.15
N THR A 95 -0.22 -18.22 -7.28
CA THR A 95 -1.43 -18.07 -8.14
C THR A 95 -1.18 -18.20 -9.65
N GLY A 96 0.06 -18.40 -10.10
CA GLY A 96 0.42 -18.62 -11.51
C GLY A 96 1.50 -17.66 -12.02
N PRO A 97 1.43 -17.14 -13.26
CA PRO A 97 2.42 -16.18 -13.73
C PRO A 97 2.37 -14.88 -12.91
N GLU A 98 3.50 -14.16 -12.86
CA GLU A 98 3.53 -12.82 -12.25
C GLU A 98 2.57 -11.87 -12.97
N ARG A 99 1.75 -11.16 -12.20
CA ARG A 99 0.72 -10.24 -12.72
C ARG A 99 1.12 -8.79 -12.47
N PHE A 100 0.52 -7.89 -13.26
CA PHE A 100 0.72 -6.44 -13.13
C PHE A 100 2.18 -5.99 -13.22
N THR A 101 3.06 -6.77 -13.86
CA THR A 101 4.51 -6.50 -13.92
C THR A 101 4.85 -5.12 -14.47
N GLN A 102 4.05 -4.60 -15.42
CA GLN A 102 4.19 -3.24 -15.97
C GLN A 102 3.97 -2.11 -14.94
N TRP A 103 3.32 -2.41 -13.81
CA TRP A 103 3.02 -1.46 -12.73
C TRP A 103 3.90 -1.67 -11.49
N ARG A 104 4.78 -2.67 -11.51
CA ARG A 104 5.70 -2.93 -10.41
C ARG A 104 6.91 -2.02 -10.50
N LEU A 105 7.40 -1.59 -9.35
CA LEU A 105 8.70 -0.92 -9.30
C LEU A 105 9.79 -1.89 -9.74
N LYS A 106 10.79 -1.37 -10.45
CA LYS A 106 12.00 -2.14 -10.74
C LYS A 106 12.79 -2.31 -9.45
N ASP A 107 13.20 -3.54 -9.15
CA ASP A 107 14.09 -3.79 -8.02
C ASP A 107 15.50 -3.28 -8.33
N LEU A 108 15.95 -2.33 -7.52
CA LEU A 108 17.28 -1.73 -7.57
C LEU A 108 17.98 -1.79 -6.18
N GLY A 109 17.55 -2.69 -5.30
CA GLY A 109 18.18 -2.92 -3.99
C GLY A 109 17.51 -2.22 -2.80
N GLU A 110 16.54 -1.35 -3.05
CA GLU A 110 15.87 -0.58 -1.98
C GLU A 110 14.78 -1.41 -1.29
N PRO A 111 14.62 -1.30 0.05
CA PRO A 111 13.47 -1.89 0.74
C PRO A 111 12.14 -1.35 0.21
N LEU A 112 11.15 -2.24 0.13
CA LEU A 112 9.81 -1.93 -0.39
C LEU A 112 8.74 -2.25 0.65
N LEU A 113 7.84 -1.31 0.90
CA LEU A 113 6.54 -1.59 1.50
C LEU A 113 5.53 -1.92 0.41
N HIS A 114 4.75 -2.99 0.59
CA HIS A 114 3.74 -3.39 -0.37
C HIS A 114 2.45 -3.99 0.23
N GLY A 115 1.41 -4.04 -0.60
CA GLY A 115 0.14 -4.71 -0.36
C GLY A 115 -0.02 -5.94 -1.26
N HIS A 116 -1.23 -6.08 -1.81
CA HIS A 116 -1.59 -6.95 -2.94
C HIS A 116 -1.59 -8.47 -2.74
N THR A 117 -0.59 -9.05 -2.07
CA THR A 117 -0.38 -10.51 -2.15
C THR A 117 -1.35 -11.33 -1.31
N HIS A 118 -2.04 -10.72 -0.33
CA HIS A 118 -2.89 -11.39 0.67
C HIS A 118 -2.16 -12.53 1.42
N ALA A 119 -0.83 -12.53 1.39
CA ALA A 119 -0.02 -13.52 2.07
C ALA A 119 0.03 -13.21 3.58
N PRO A 120 0.12 -14.23 4.44
CA PRO A 120 0.28 -14.02 5.88
C PRO A 120 1.71 -13.56 6.24
N ASP A 121 2.67 -13.72 5.32
CA ASP A 121 4.07 -13.36 5.51
C ASP A 121 4.23 -11.83 5.56
N ARG A 122 4.73 -11.31 6.69
CA ARG A 122 4.97 -9.88 6.88
C ARG A 122 6.18 -9.35 6.12
N ALA A 123 7.16 -10.20 5.86
CA ALA A 123 8.36 -9.82 5.13
C ALA A 123 8.84 -10.98 4.26
N THR A 124 9.27 -10.66 3.05
CA THR A 124 9.93 -11.60 2.12
C THR A 124 11.13 -10.91 1.48
N ARG A 125 11.92 -11.67 0.71
CA ARG A 125 12.97 -11.11 -0.14
C ARG A 125 12.60 -11.33 -1.60
N SER A 126 12.88 -10.33 -2.43
CA SER A 126 12.77 -10.47 -3.88
C SER A 126 13.77 -11.50 -4.41
N ALA A 127 13.64 -11.87 -5.69
CA ALA A 127 14.60 -12.71 -6.38
C ALA A 127 16.03 -12.12 -6.37
N SER A 128 16.16 -10.78 -6.29
CA SER A 128 17.45 -10.08 -6.17
C SER A 128 17.90 -9.85 -4.71
N GLY A 129 17.14 -10.32 -3.72
CA GLY A 129 17.48 -10.27 -2.31
C GLY A 129 16.99 -9.02 -1.55
N SER A 130 16.33 -8.07 -2.24
CA SER A 130 15.79 -6.86 -1.65
C SER A 130 14.62 -7.16 -0.71
N LEU A 131 14.57 -6.46 0.42
CA LEU A 131 13.50 -6.63 1.41
C LEU A 131 12.15 -6.12 0.88
N GLN A 132 11.11 -6.93 1.07
CA GLN A 132 9.73 -6.61 0.74
C GLN A 132 8.87 -6.81 1.99
N VAL A 133 8.38 -5.72 2.59
CA VAL A 133 7.52 -5.75 3.77
C VAL A 133 6.07 -5.63 3.34
N HIS A 134 5.27 -6.64 3.64
CA HIS A 134 3.85 -6.63 3.37
C HIS A 134 3.09 -5.94 4.50
N VAL A 135 2.38 -4.85 4.20
CA VAL A 135 1.57 -4.06 5.16
C VAL A 135 0.07 -4.27 5.00
N GLY A 136 -0.35 -5.30 4.24
CA GLY A 136 -1.75 -5.67 4.09
C GLY A 136 -2.31 -6.28 5.37
N LEU A 137 -3.59 -6.05 5.65
CA LEU A 137 -4.24 -6.49 6.89
C LEU A 137 -4.11 -8.00 7.14
N ASP A 138 -4.06 -8.81 6.09
CA ASP A 138 -3.93 -10.27 6.14
C ASP A 138 -2.64 -10.71 6.87
N ALA A 139 -1.51 -10.01 6.65
CA ALA A 139 -0.22 -10.32 7.28
C ALA A 139 -0.14 -9.86 8.76
N TRP A 140 -1.09 -9.03 9.21
CA TRP A 140 -1.05 -8.36 10.51
C TRP A 140 -2.22 -8.74 11.43
N GLY A 141 -2.90 -9.85 11.12
CA GLY A 141 -4.04 -10.33 11.92
C GLY A 141 -5.20 -9.32 11.95
N PHE A 142 -5.46 -8.67 10.80
CA PHE A 142 -6.45 -7.62 10.65
C PHE A 142 -6.22 -6.41 11.56
N ARG A 143 -4.95 -6.08 11.82
CA ARG A 143 -4.49 -4.82 12.42
C ARG A 143 -3.77 -3.96 11.39
N LEU A 144 -3.68 -2.66 11.68
CA LEU A 144 -2.77 -1.77 10.95
C LEU A 144 -1.33 -2.11 11.32
N ALA A 145 -0.44 -2.11 10.33
CA ALA A 145 1.00 -2.20 10.55
C ALA A 145 1.51 -0.89 11.18
N ALA A 146 1.98 -0.94 12.42
CA ALA A 146 2.57 0.21 13.08
C ALA A 146 3.98 0.48 12.54
N GLU A 147 4.39 1.76 12.49
CA GLU A 147 5.72 2.15 12.00
C GLU A 147 6.85 1.40 12.73
N THR A 148 6.76 1.28 14.06
CA THR A 148 7.76 0.59 14.87
C THR A 148 7.88 -0.89 14.50
N GLU A 149 6.76 -1.59 14.35
CA GLU A 149 6.76 -3.01 13.98
C GLU A 149 7.29 -3.21 12.54
N VAL A 150 7.05 -2.25 11.63
CA VAL A 150 7.61 -2.27 10.28
C VAL A 150 9.12 -2.06 10.31
N LEU A 151 9.61 -1.15 11.16
CA LEU A 151 11.05 -0.89 11.30
C LEU A 151 11.82 -2.08 11.88
N ASP A 152 11.22 -2.81 12.82
CA ASP A 152 11.81 -4.03 13.38
C ASP A 152 12.10 -5.04 12.27
N LEU A 153 11.17 -5.23 11.32
CA LEU A 153 11.35 -6.11 10.15
C LEU A 153 12.43 -5.62 9.17
N MET A 154 12.81 -4.36 9.25
CA MET A 154 13.83 -3.75 8.40
C MET A 154 15.22 -3.77 9.03
N ALA A 155 15.34 -4.06 10.32
CA ALA A 155 16.62 -4.10 11.03
C ALA A 155 17.40 -5.42 10.79
N ASP A 156 16.73 -6.45 10.26
CA ASP A 156 17.25 -7.78 9.90
C ASP A 156 17.73 -7.88 8.43
#